data_AF-A0AAV1IAB1-F1
#
_entry.id   AF-A0AAV1IAB1-F1
#
_cell.length_a   1.000
_cell.length_b   1.000
_cell.length_c   1.000
_cell.angle_alpha   90.00
_cell.angle_beta   90.00
_cell.angle_gamma   90.00
#
_symmetry.space_group_name_H-M   'P 1'
#
loop_
_entity.id
_entity.type
_entity.pdbx_description
1 polymer ?
#
loop_
_entity_poly.entity_id
_entity_poly.type
_entity_poly.pdbx_seq_one_letter_code
_entity_poly.pdbx_strand_id
1 'polypeptide(L)'
;MAEKAVSTVRSWLSRLNIKAPWRMVGVASSPEFLPHNPKATEWRVVAPASQKLRPSIPAAETDRIYDIRYWIRDDKRSGQLVNGTNKKHMVTYSVDPSESTPANPDEPPPALGTPYKWERKHVSLLDNDAGGYTT
;
A
#
# COMPACT_ATOMS: atom_id res chain seq x y z
N MET A 1 -9.66 18.21 -52.64
CA MET A 1 -8.68 17.31 -53.30
C MET A 1 -7.53 16.90 -52.38
N ALA A 2 -7.02 17.78 -51.51
CA ALA A 2 -5.92 17.47 -50.58
C ALA A 2 -6.21 16.31 -49.60
N GLU A 3 -7.39 16.25 -48.98
CA GLU A 3 -7.73 15.17 -48.03
C GLU A 3 -7.73 13.78 -48.67
N LYS A 4 -8.17 13.67 -49.93
CA LYS A 4 -8.16 12.41 -50.68
C LYS A 4 -6.72 11.94 -50.92
N ALA A 5 -5.82 12.83 -51.34
CA ALA A 5 -4.41 12.51 -51.55
C ALA A 5 -3.70 12.08 -50.25
N VAL A 6 -3.98 12.76 -49.14
CA VAL A 6 -3.44 12.40 -47.82
C VAL A 6 -3.94 11.01 -47.40
N SER A 7 -5.20 10.69 -47.65
CA SER A 7 -5.77 9.38 -47.31
C SER A 7 -5.13 8.22 -48.11
N THR A 8 -4.84 8.41 -49.41
CA THR A 8 -4.19 7.40 -50.24
C THR A 8 -2.76 7.15 -49.80
N VAL A 9 -1.98 8.21 -49.53
CA VAL A 9 -0.61 8.10 -49.01
C VAL A 9 -0.59 7.38 -47.65
N ARG A 10 -1.52 7.70 -46.76
CA ARG A 10 -1.66 7.01 -45.46
C ARG A 10 -2.03 5.53 -45.60
N SER A 11 -2.89 5.19 -46.57
CA SER A 11 -3.27 3.80 -46.88
C SER A 11 -2.12 2.98 -47.47
N TRP A 12 -1.21 3.63 -48.22
CA TRP A 12 -0.04 2.98 -48.79
C TRP A 12 1.06 2.78 -47.73
N LEU A 13 1.34 3.80 -46.92
CA LEU A 13 2.31 3.72 -45.82
C LEU A 13 1.92 2.68 -44.76
N SER A 14 0.62 2.52 -44.47
CA SER A 14 0.15 1.50 -43.53
C SER A 14 0.38 0.06 -44.01
N ARG A 15 0.49 -0.18 -45.32
CA ARG A 15 0.84 -1.51 -45.87
C ARG A 15 2.31 -1.87 -45.66
N LEU A 16 3.19 -0.89 -45.51
CA LEU A 16 4.64 -1.11 -45.36
C LEU A 16 5.04 -1.60 -43.96
N ASN A 17 4.11 -1.66 -43.00
CA ASN A 17 4.33 -2.18 -41.65
C ASN A 17 5.55 -1.57 -40.92
N ILE A 18 5.91 -0.32 -41.25
CA ILE A 18 7.03 0.41 -40.65
C ILE A 18 6.63 0.76 -39.21
N LYS A 19 7.10 -0.04 -38.26
CA LYS A 19 6.96 0.26 -36.83
C LYS A 19 8.07 1.22 -36.39
N ALA A 20 7.77 2.05 -35.41
CA ALA A 20 8.82 2.82 -34.76
C ALA A 20 9.83 1.85 -34.08
N PRO A 21 11.14 2.12 -34.10
CA PRO A 21 12.16 1.20 -33.58
C PRO A 21 11.90 0.77 -32.12
N TRP A 22 11.48 1.71 -31.26
CA TRP A 22 11.14 1.45 -29.86
C TRP A 22 9.86 0.64 -29.64
N ARG A 23 9.05 0.40 -30.70
CA ARG A 23 7.91 -0.52 -30.67
C ARG A 23 8.27 -1.94 -31.12
N MET A 24 9.47 -2.15 -31.66
CA MET A 24 9.93 -3.47 -32.08
C MET A 24 10.63 -4.21 -30.95
N VAL A 25 11.33 -3.49 -30.07
CA VAL A 25 12.17 -4.06 -29.02
C VAL A 25 11.98 -3.29 -27.72
N GLY A 26 11.96 -4.01 -26.59
CA GLY A 26 11.92 -3.43 -25.24
C GLY A 26 10.52 -3.38 -24.63
N VAL A 27 10.37 -2.66 -23.52
CA VAL A 27 9.11 -2.61 -22.75
C VAL A 27 7.94 -2.10 -23.62
N ALA A 28 8.19 -1.12 -24.48
CA ALA A 28 7.18 -0.54 -25.36
C ALA A 28 6.74 -1.44 -26.54
N SER A 29 7.36 -2.62 -26.69
CA SER A 29 6.91 -3.68 -27.60
C SER A 29 6.05 -4.74 -26.91
N SER A 30 5.96 -4.73 -25.57
CA SER A 30 5.15 -5.69 -24.82
C SER A 30 3.65 -5.42 -25.03
N PRO A 31 2.81 -6.45 -25.20
CA PRO A 31 1.35 -6.28 -25.27
C PRO A 31 0.74 -5.73 -23.97
N GLU A 32 1.44 -5.91 -22.84
CA GLU A 32 1.02 -5.41 -21.53
C GLU A 32 1.34 -3.91 -21.34
N PHE A 33 2.23 -3.37 -22.17
CA PHE A 33 2.64 -1.97 -22.04
C PHE A 33 1.61 -1.05 -22.69
N LEU A 34 1.05 -0.16 -21.87
CA LEU A 34 0.15 0.90 -22.32
C LEU A 34 0.75 2.26 -21.95
N PRO A 35 0.89 3.21 -22.91
CA PRO A 35 1.48 4.51 -22.62
C PRO A 35 0.57 5.31 -21.70
N HIS A 36 1.07 5.71 -20.53
CA HIS A 36 0.32 6.49 -19.54
C HIS A 36 0.29 7.98 -19.88
N ASN A 37 -0.54 8.37 -20.85
CA ASN A 37 -0.83 9.76 -21.19
C ASN A 37 -2.35 9.99 -21.18
N PRO A 38 -2.98 10.04 -19.99
CA PRO A 38 -4.43 10.23 -19.91
C PRO A 38 -4.82 11.60 -20.46
N LYS A 39 -5.94 11.68 -21.19
CA LYS A 39 -6.45 12.99 -21.65
C LYS A 39 -6.93 13.79 -20.45
N ALA A 40 -6.88 15.12 -20.55
CA ALA A 40 -7.41 16.02 -19.52
C ALA A 40 -8.89 15.71 -19.18
N THR A 41 -9.67 15.31 -20.20
CA THR A 41 -11.07 14.90 -20.06
C THR A 41 -11.26 13.58 -19.31
N GLU A 42 -10.24 12.72 -19.26
CA GLU A 42 -10.32 11.37 -18.67
C GLU A 42 -9.74 11.34 -17.25
N TRP A 43 -8.66 12.08 -16.99
CA TRP A 43 -7.96 12.09 -15.69
C TRP A 43 -8.76 12.75 -14.56
N ARG A 44 -9.46 13.85 -14.86
CA ARG A 44 -10.12 14.68 -13.83
C ARG A 44 -11.41 15.29 -14.36
N VAL A 45 -12.37 14.41 -14.65
CA VAL A 45 -13.73 14.77 -15.12
C VAL A 45 -14.39 15.78 -14.17
N VAL A 46 -14.17 15.63 -12.87
CA VAL A 46 -14.77 16.45 -11.82
C VAL A 46 -13.67 17.21 -11.09
N ALA A 47 -13.81 18.53 -11.02
CA ALA A 47 -12.93 19.37 -10.21
C ALA A 47 -13.04 19.01 -8.72
N PRO A 48 -11.96 19.11 -7.93
CA PRO A 48 -11.96 18.69 -6.53
C PRO A 48 -13.01 19.41 -5.67
N ALA A 49 -13.34 20.66 -6.01
CA ALA A 49 -14.35 21.45 -5.33
C ALA A 49 -15.78 21.29 -5.88
N SER A 50 -15.97 20.53 -6.97
CA SER A 50 -17.26 20.37 -7.68
C SER A 50 -17.80 18.94 -7.60
N GLN A 51 -17.52 18.26 -6.49
CA GLN A 51 -17.99 16.90 -6.27
C GLN A 51 -19.52 16.87 -6.23
N LYS A 52 -20.14 15.99 -7.03
CA LYS A 52 -21.61 15.83 -7.08
C LYS A 52 -22.19 15.25 -5.79
N LEU A 53 -21.37 14.50 -5.05
CA LEU A 53 -21.73 13.87 -3.79
C LEU A 53 -21.34 14.80 -2.64
N ARG A 54 -22.24 14.91 -1.65
CA ARG A 54 -21.93 15.54 -0.36
C ARG A 54 -21.41 14.46 0.59
N PRO A 55 -20.08 14.35 0.83
CA PRO A 55 -19.57 13.35 1.75
C PRO A 55 -20.02 13.66 3.18
N SER A 56 -20.43 12.63 3.92
CA SER A 56 -20.67 12.69 5.36
C SER A 56 -19.59 11.86 6.05
N ILE A 57 -18.58 12.54 6.60
CA ILE A 57 -17.45 11.88 7.26
C ILE A 57 -17.79 11.73 8.75
N PRO A 58 -17.84 10.52 9.31
CA PRO A 58 -18.12 10.32 10.73
C PRO A 58 -16.97 10.90 11.57
N ALA A 59 -17.31 11.78 12.52
CA ALA A 59 -16.32 12.43 13.39
C ALA A 59 -16.04 11.65 14.68
N ALA A 60 -16.97 10.81 15.12
CA ALA A 60 -16.88 10.05 16.36
C ALA A 60 -17.56 8.68 16.21
N GLU A 61 -17.15 7.73 17.04
CA GLU A 61 -17.83 6.44 17.21
C GLU A 61 -19.22 6.64 17.82
N THR A 62 -20.20 5.83 17.42
CA THR A 62 -21.60 5.95 17.84
C THR A 62 -21.78 5.94 19.35
N ASP A 63 -21.02 5.10 20.05
CA ASP A 63 -21.10 4.96 21.51
C ASP A 63 -20.68 6.22 22.26
N ARG A 64 -19.90 7.10 21.62
CA ARG A 64 -19.32 8.32 22.21
C ARG A 64 -20.13 9.58 21.91
N ILE A 65 -21.22 9.46 21.13
CA ILE A 65 -22.06 10.61 20.75
C ILE A 65 -22.91 11.05 21.95
N TYR A 66 -23.52 10.10 22.67
CA TYR A 66 -24.42 10.39 23.79
C TYR A 66 -23.74 10.23 25.15
N ASP A 67 -22.89 9.21 25.31
CA ASP A 67 -21.97 9.20 26.44
C ASP A 67 -20.84 10.16 26.10
N ILE A 68 -20.73 11.30 26.78
CA ILE A 68 -19.70 12.32 26.53
C ILE A 68 -18.62 12.39 27.61
N ARG A 69 -18.62 11.44 28.56
CA ARG A 69 -17.66 11.40 29.66
C ARG A 69 -16.23 11.26 29.14
N TYR A 70 -15.47 12.34 29.21
CA TYR A 70 -14.12 12.42 28.67
C TYR A 70 -13.09 11.65 29.51
N TRP A 71 -13.20 11.66 30.85
CA TRP A 71 -12.19 11.09 31.75
C TRP A 71 -11.99 9.58 31.60
N ILE A 72 -13.00 8.84 31.12
CA ILE A 72 -12.90 7.39 30.83
C ILE A 72 -12.04 7.13 29.59
N ARG A 73 -12.04 8.07 28.63
CA ARG A 73 -11.38 7.95 27.32
C ARG A 73 -10.03 8.63 27.25
N ASP A 74 -9.65 9.35 28.30
CA ASP A 74 -8.46 10.17 28.31
C ASP A 74 -7.20 9.31 28.54
N ASP A 75 -6.71 8.71 27.44
CA ASP A 75 -5.46 7.94 27.46
C ASP A 75 -4.23 8.81 27.72
N LYS A 76 -4.32 10.13 27.50
CA LYS A 76 -3.17 11.02 27.71
C LYS A 76 -2.78 11.07 29.18
N ARG A 77 -3.76 11.01 30.08
CA ARG A 77 -3.57 11.13 31.53
C ARG A 77 -3.67 9.79 32.25
N SER A 78 -4.14 8.74 31.59
CA SER A 78 -4.33 7.42 32.21
C SER A 78 -3.06 6.82 32.80
N GLY A 79 -1.86 7.24 32.38
CA GLY A 79 -0.57 6.83 32.93
C GLY A 79 0.23 7.91 33.67
N GLN A 80 -0.30 9.13 33.82
CA GLN A 80 0.44 10.24 34.43
C GLN A 80 0.20 10.25 35.95
N LEU A 81 1.18 9.80 36.73
CA LEU A 81 1.16 10.05 38.17
C LEU A 81 1.42 11.54 38.43
N VAL A 82 0.63 12.16 39.30
CA VAL A 82 0.99 13.43 39.93
C VAL A 82 2.20 13.13 40.83
N ASN A 83 3.41 13.44 40.35
CA ASN A 83 4.72 13.31 41.01
C ASN A 83 5.44 11.94 41.01
N GLY A 84 5.36 11.09 39.97
CA GLY A 84 6.09 9.79 40.01
C GLY A 84 6.42 9.11 38.68
N THR A 85 7.52 8.34 38.70
CA THR A 85 7.98 7.43 37.62
C THR A 85 6.94 6.35 37.33
N ASN A 86 6.66 6.13 36.05
CA ASN A 86 5.60 5.30 35.51
C ASN A 86 5.78 3.80 35.86
N LYS A 87 4.96 3.24 36.78
CA LYS A 87 5.03 1.81 37.19
C LYS A 87 3.92 0.91 36.61
N LYS A 88 3.04 1.41 35.72
CA LYS A 88 1.90 0.63 35.21
C LYS A 88 2.27 -0.56 34.30
N HIS A 89 3.51 -0.63 33.82
CA HIS A 89 4.06 -1.80 33.12
C HIS A 89 5.18 -2.48 33.92
N MET A 90 5.10 -2.53 35.25
CA MET A 90 5.97 -3.42 36.01
C MET A 90 5.37 -4.83 35.95
N VAL A 91 5.68 -5.58 34.89
CA VAL A 91 5.32 -6.99 34.83
C VAL A 91 6.20 -7.74 35.82
N THR A 92 5.64 -8.11 36.97
CA THR A 92 6.27 -9.07 37.88
C THR A 92 6.00 -10.47 37.35
N TYR A 93 7.02 -11.11 36.80
CA TYR A 93 6.99 -12.54 36.48
C TYR A 93 7.48 -13.31 37.70
N SER A 94 6.64 -14.15 38.29
CA SER A 94 7.10 -15.23 39.15
C SER A 94 7.56 -16.36 38.24
N VAL A 95 8.88 -16.56 38.13
CA VAL A 95 9.44 -17.69 37.40
C VAL A 95 9.68 -18.80 38.41
N ASP A 96 8.92 -19.89 38.32
CA ASP A 96 9.21 -21.11 39.06
C ASP A 96 10.42 -21.79 38.41
N PRO A 97 11.55 -21.93 39.13
CA PRO A 97 12.82 -22.39 38.54
C PRO A 97 12.78 -23.84 38.04
N SER A 98 11.72 -24.59 38.36
CA SER A 98 11.52 -25.98 37.93
C SER A 98 10.96 -26.12 36.50
N GLU A 99 10.38 -25.06 35.91
CA GLU A 99 9.80 -25.09 34.57
C GLU A 99 10.77 -24.62 33.47
N SER A 100 12.06 -24.44 33.81
CA SER A 100 13.10 -24.12 32.85
C SER A 100 13.32 -25.29 31.88
N THR A 101 12.59 -25.28 30.76
CA THR A 101 13.05 -25.96 29.55
C THR A 101 14.44 -25.39 29.25
N PRO A 102 15.47 -26.18 28.93
CA PRO A 102 16.78 -25.63 28.58
C PRO A 102 16.65 -24.90 27.24
N ALA A 103 16.21 -23.65 27.30
CA ALA A 103 16.41 -22.67 26.26
C ALA A 103 17.92 -22.63 26.06
N ASN A 104 18.34 -22.87 24.82
CA ASN A 104 19.74 -22.85 24.47
C ASN A 104 20.28 -21.45 24.86
N PRO A 105 21.17 -21.34 25.86
CA PRO A 105 21.49 -20.06 26.49
C PRO A 105 22.21 -19.08 25.57
N ASP A 106 22.68 -19.57 24.41
CA ASP A 106 23.38 -18.79 23.40
C ASP A 106 22.45 -18.07 22.40
N GLU A 107 21.14 -18.38 22.35
CA GLU A 107 20.19 -17.68 21.47
C GLU A 107 19.38 -16.64 22.25
N PRO A 108 19.54 -15.32 21.96
CA PRO A 108 18.70 -14.31 22.58
C PRO A 108 17.25 -14.47 22.09
N PRO A 109 16.24 -14.20 22.94
CA PRO A 109 14.87 -14.11 22.47
C PRO A 109 14.81 -13.09 21.32
N PRO A 110 14.04 -13.33 20.24
CA PRO A 110 13.97 -12.39 19.13
C PRO A 110 13.57 -11.01 19.65
N ALA A 111 14.49 -10.05 19.59
CA ALA A 111 14.31 -8.76 20.22
C ALA A 111 13.43 -7.84 19.38
N LEU A 112 12.63 -6.99 20.03
CA LEU A 112 11.94 -5.88 19.36
C LEU A 112 12.97 -5.00 18.63
N GLY A 113 12.88 -4.97 17.30
CA GLY A 113 13.80 -4.21 16.44
C GLY A 113 14.90 -5.05 15.77
N THR A 114 15.02 -6.35 16.06
CA THR A 114 15.81 -7.24 15.20
C THR A 114 15.07 -7.45 13.88
N PRO A 115 15.72 -7.26 12.72
CA PRO A 115 15.04 -7.47 11.45
C PRO A 115 14.71 -8.95 11.33
N TYR A 116 13.43 -9.27 11.28
CA TYR A 116 12.95 -10.62 10.98
C TYR A 116 13.62 -11.06 9.67
N LYS A 117 14.45 -12.10 9.77
CA LYS A 117 15.16 -12.65 8.62
C LYS A 117 14.15 -13.47 7.84
N TRP A 118 13.50 -12.83 6.87
CA TRP A 118 12.58 -13.50 5.97
C TRP A 118 13.30 -14.66 5.28
N GLU A 119 12.96 -15.89 5.64
CA GLU A 119 13.27 -17.08 4.84
C GLU A 119 12.37 -17.07 3.59
N ARG A 120 12.57 -16.09 2.69
CA ARG A 120 11.93 -16.18 1.39
C ARG A 120 12.56 -17.35 0.68
N LYS A 121 11.78 -18.39 0.40
CA LYS A 121 12.01 -19.18 -0.81
C LYS A 121 12.07 -18.15 -1.93
N HIS A 122 13.20 -18.04 -2.61
CA HIS A 122 13.33 -17.25 -3.82
C HIS A 122 12.46 -17.90 -4.89
N VAL A 123 11.16 -17.62 -4.83
CA VAL A 123 10.21 -17.96 -5.88
C VAL A 123 10.41 -16.91 -6.96
N SER A 124 10.60 -17.32 -8.21
CA SER A 124 10.84 -16.34 -9.28
C SER A 124 9.60 -15.45 -9.41
N LEU A 125 9.78 -14.20 -9.84
CA LEU A 125 8.66 -13.28 -10.01
C LEU A 125 7.57 -13.85 -10.94
N LEU A 126 7.97 -14.75 -11.84
CA LEU A 126 7.15 -15.45 -12.83
C LEU A 126 6.42 -16.68 -12.27
N ASP A 127 6.84 -17.20 -11.12
CA ASP A 127 6.21 -18.34 -10.43
C ASP A 127 5.08 -17.90 -9.49
N ASN A 128 4.75 -16.60 -9.45
CA ASN A 128 3.57 -16.12 -8.73
C ASN A 128 2.31 -16.40 -9.57
N ASP A 129 1.32 -17.05 -8.96
CA ASP A 129 0.10 -17.53 -9.61
C ASP A 129 -0.74 -16.44 -10.31
N ALA A 130 -0.53 -15.16 -9.99
CA ALA A 130 -1.25 -14.03 -10.55
C ALA A 130 -0.49 -13.25 -11.65
N GLY A 131 0.62 -13.79 -12.17
CA GLY A 131 1.37 -13.16 -13.27
C GLY A 131 1.93 -11.77 -12.91
N GLY A 132 2.15 -11.50 -11.62
CA GLY A 132 2.63 -10.20 -11.12
C GLY A 132 1.55 -9.13 -10.87
N TYR A 133 0.26 -9.45 -11.07
CA TYR A 133 -0.85 -8.53 -10.80
C TYR A 133 -1.51 -8.82 -9.44
N THR A 134 -1.81 -7.78 -8.66
CA THR A 134 -2.61 -7.91 -7.43
C THR A 134 -4.09 -7.86 -7.80
N THR A 135 -4.82 -8.94 -7.53
CA THR A 135 -6.29 -8.98 -7.62
C THR A 135 -6.94 -8.25 -6.46
#